data_AF-A0A3N5B8Y1-F1
#
_entry.id   AF-A0A3N5B8Y1-F1
#
_cell.length_a   1.000
_cell.length_b   1.000
_cell.length_c   1.000
_cell.angle_alpha   90.00
_cell.angle_beta   90.00
_cell.angle_gamma   90.00
#
_symmetry.space_group_name_H-M   'P 1'
#
loop_
_entity.id
_entity.type
_entity.pdbx_description
1 polymer ?
#
loop_
_entity_poly.entity_id
_entity_poly.type
_entity_poly.pdbx_seq_one_letter_code
_entity_poly.pdbx_strand_id
1 'polypeptide(L)'
;MEYFLAINVALAIVMTQFYLSRRKHVYLGGIIPLLFVLVTLSLWLLEVGLTNLTAQELIKVLLLASLVLLSIWANGRKSLKAKASV
;
A
#
# COMPACT_ATOMS: atom_id res chain seq x y z
N MET A 1 4.46 10.02 -20.71
CA MET A 1 5.60 9.67 -19.81
C MET A 1 5.18 9.56 -18.35
N GLU A 2 4.31 10.43 -17.85
CA GLU A 2 3.92 10.46 -16.42
C GLU A 2 3.25 9.17 -15.90
N TYR A 3 2.31 8.60 -16.67
CA TYR A 3 1.67 7.33 -16.31
C TYR A 3 2.65 6.15 -16.19
N PHE A 4 3.72 6.14 -17.00
CA PHE A 4 4.73 5.10 -16.93
C PHE A 4 5.45 5.13 -15.58
N LEU A 5 5.80 6.31 -15.08
CA LEU A 5 6.44 6.47 -13.77
C LEU A 5 5.49 6.07 -12.64
N ALA A 6 4.22 6.50 -12.70
CA ALA A 6 3.21 6.14 -11.71
C ALA A 6 2.97 4.62 -11.62
N ILE A 7 2.89 3.92 -12.75
CA ILE A 7 2.72 2.46 -12.80
C ILE A 7 3.94 1.75 -12.18
N ASN A 8 5.15 2.21 -12.47
CA ASN A 8 6.37 1.62 -11.90
C ASN A 8 6.44 1.81 -10.37
N VAL A 9 6.05 2.99 -9.86
CA VAL A 9 5.98 3.25 -8.41
C VAL A 9 4.94 2.33 -7.76
N ALA A 10 3.75 2.20 -8.35
CA ALA A 10 2.73 1.30 -7.84
C ALA A 10 3.21 -0.16 -7.79
N LEU A 11 3.88 -0.62 -8.85
CA LEU A 11 4.46 -1.97 -8.91
C LEU A 11 5.51 -2.19 -7.82
N ALA A 12 6.41 -1.22 -7.62
CA ALA A 12 7.43 -1.28 -6.58
C ALA A 12 6.82 -1.36 -5.17
N ILE A 13 5.77 -0.59 -4.89
CA ILE A 13 5.04 -0.64 -3.62
C ILE A 13 4.41 -2.02 -3.41
N VAL A 14 3.72 -2.56 -4.42
CA VAL A 14 3.08 -3.88 -4.35
C VAL A 14 4.11 -4.99 -4.15
N MET A 15 5.23 -4.97 -4.87
CA MET A 15 6.32 -5.94 -4.72
C MET A 15 6.96 -5.87 -3.33
N THR A 16 7.23 -4.65 -2.85
CA THR A 16 7.79 -4.43 -1.51
C THR A 16 6.85 -4.95 -0.44
N GLN A 17 5.56 -4.67 -0.59
CA GLN A 17 4.53 -5.10 0.35
C GLN A 17 4.40 -6.62 0.38
N PHE A 18 4.38 -7.25 -0.79
CA PHE A 18 4.37 -8.70 -0.92
C PHE A 18 5.61 -9.35 -0.30
N TYR A 19 6.79 -8.82 -0.58
CA TYR A 19 8.05 -9.32 0.00
C TYR A 19 8.05 -9.21 1.53
N LEU A 20 7.69 -8.04 2.08
CA LEU A 20 7.67 -7.81 3.53
C LEU A 20 6.59 -8.62 4.25
N SER A 21 5.44 -8.85 3.62
CA SER A 21 4.39 -9.70 4.18
C SER A 21 4.84 -11.15 4.43
N ARG A 22 5.85 -11.62 3.69
CA ARG A 22 6.46 -12.95 3.81
C ARG A 22 7.68 -12.98 4.73
N ARG A 23 8.01 -11.88 5.42
CA ARG A 23 9.07 -11.87 6.43
C ARG A 23 8.51 -12.18 7.83
N LYS A 24 9.40 -12.66 8.70
CA LYS A 24 9.09 -13.01 10.09
C LYS A 24 8.52 -11.81 10.87
N HIS A 25 8.99 -10.60 10.55
CA HIS A 25 8.59 -9.35 11.21
C HIS A 25 7.25 -8.82 10.70
N VAL A 26 6.19 -9.12 11.46
CA VAL A 26 4.77 -8.85 11.11
C VAL A 26 4.50 -7.38 10.79
N TYR A 27 5.10 -6.50 11.60
CA TYR A 27 4.85 -5.06 11.57
C TYR A 27 5.36 -4.38 10.30
N LEU A 28 6.37 -4.93 9.62
CA LEU A 28 6.98 -4.28 8.44
C LEU A 28 6.04 -4.28 7.23
N GLY A 29 5.24 -5.32 7.04
CA GLY A 29 4.21 -5.32 5.99
C GLY A 29 2.90 -4.66 6.43
N GLY A 30 2.59 -4.69 7.73
CA GLY A 30 1.36 -4.10 8.27
C GLY A 30 1.40 -2.57 8.35
N ILE A 31 2.59 -1.97 8.41
CA ILE A 31 2.77 -0.51 8.50
C ILE A 31 2.68 0.19 7.13
N ILE A 32 2.90 -0.53 6.02
CA ILE A 32 2.88 0.04 4.66
C ILE A 32 1.50 0.64 4.27
N PRO A 33 0.34 0.00 4.55
CA PRO A 33 -0.96 0.61 4.30
C PRO A 33 -1.15 1.90 5.12
N LEU A 34 -0.68 1.92 6.37
CA LEU A 34 -0.71 3.09 7.24
C LEU A 34 0.16 4.23 6.69
N LEU A 35 1.39 3.93 6.27
CA LEU A 35 2.29 4.90 5.65
C LEU A 35 1.71 5.44 4.34
N PHE A 36 1.09 4.58 3.53
CA PHE A 36 0.43 5.00 2.30
C PHE A 36 -0.66 6.04 2.59
N VAL A 37 -1.52 5.80 3.59
CA VAL A 37 -2.57 6.75 3.98
C VAL A 37 -1.96 8.05 4.48
N LEU A 38 -0.99 8.00 5.40
CA LEU A 38 -0.37 9.19 5.98
C LEU A 38 0.32 10.05 4.92
N VAL A 39 1.11 9.45 4.04
CA VAL A 39 1.82 10.17 2.98
C VAL A 39 0.83 10.78 1.99
N THR A 40 -0.13 10.00 1.52
CA THR A 40 -1.12 10.48 0.53
C THR A 40 -1.98 11.60 1.09
N LEU A 41 -2.42 11.49 2.35
CA LEU A 41 -3.18 12.54 3.02
C LEU A 41 -2.33 13.79 3.25
N SER A 42 -1.06 13.64 3.66
CA SER A 42 -0.15 14.78 3.87
C SER A 42 0.13 15.51 2.56
N LEU A 43 0.38 14.79 1.48
CA LEU A 43 0.60 15.37 0.15
C LEU A 43 -0.65 16.12 -0.35
N TRP A 44 -1.84 15.59 -0.09
CA TRP A 44 -3.08 16.28 -0.44
C TRP A 44 -3.32 17.55 0.39
N LEU A 45 -3.12 17.48 1.71
CA LEU A 45 -3.28 18.63 2.62
C LEU A 45 -2.27 19.75 2.36
N LEU A 46 -1.05 19.39 1.93
CA LEU A 46 0.01 20.35 1.59
C LEU A 46 -0.08 20.82 0.13
N GLU A 47 -1.11 20.41 -0.61
CA GLU A 47 -1.30 20.76 -2.01
C GLU A 47 -0.11 20.37 -2.92
N VAL A 48 0.57 19.28 -2.58
CA VAL A 48 1.72 18.75 -3.33
C VAL A 48 1.26 17.62 -4.26
N GLY A 49 1.08 17.94 -5.55
CA GLY A 49 0.86 16.96 -6.61
C GLY A 49 -0.51 16.26 -6.65
N LEU A 50 -1.34 16.40 -5.61
CA LEU A 50 -2.69 15.82 -5.50
C LEU A 50 -3.80 16.89 -5.51
N THR A 51 -3.50 18.11 -5.94
CA THR A 51 -4.39 19.29 -5.87
C THR A 51 -5.69 19.16 -6.65
N ASN A 52 -5.73 18.28 -7.66
CA ASN A 52 -6.90 18.08 -8.52
C ASN A 52 -7.91 17.05 -7.97
N LEU A 53 -7.58 16.35 -6.89
CA LEU A 53 -8.47 15.35 -6.31
C LEU A 53 -9.48 16.03 -5.38
N THR A 54 -10.76 15.77 -5.63
CA THR A 54 -11.80 16.08 -4.65
C THR A 54 -11.62 15.21 -3.41
N ALA A 55 -12.11 15.68 -2.25
CA ALA A 55 -12.06 14.90 -1.02
C ALA A 55 -12.72 13.51 -1.17
N GLN A 56 -13.79 13.40 -1.95
CA GLN A 56 -14.46 12.13 -2.24
C GLN A 56 -13.59 11.18 -3.06
N GLU A 57 -12.88 11.69 -4.07
CA GLU A 57 -11.95 10.87 -4.87
C GLU A 57 -10.75 10.42 -4.06
N LEU A 58 -10.19 11.31 -3.21
CA LEU A 58 -9.12 10.95 -2.28
C LEU A 58 -9.55 9.81 -1.36
N ILE A 59 -10.72 9.90 -0.73
CA ILE A 59 -11.25 8.84 0.15
C ILE A 59 -11.39 7.52 -0.60
N LYS A 60 -11.91 7.54 -1.84
CA LYS A 60 -12.02 6.32 -2.67
C LYS A 60 -10.65 5.70 -2.94
N VAL A 61 -9.66 6.50 -3.33
CA VAL A 61 -8.29 6.03 -3.60
C VAL A 61 -7.65 5.45 -2.33
N LEU A 62 -7.77 6.14 -1.21
CA LEU A 62 -7.24 5.69 0.08
C LEU A 62 -7.84 4.35 0.50
N LEU A 63 -9.16 4.19 0.37
CA LEU A 63 -9.85 2.94 0.70
C LEU A 63 -9.43 1.79 -0.23
N LEU A 64 -9.49 2.00 -1.55
CA LEU A 64 -9.14 0.96 -2.54
C LEU A 64 -7.68 0.50 -2.39
N ALA A 65 -6.74 1.44 -2.34
CA ALA A 65 -5.32 1.12 -2.21
C ALA A 65 -5.02 0.44 -0.88
N SER A 66 -5.60 0.90 0.23
CA SER A 66 -5.40 0.28 1.54
C SER A 66 -5.96 -1.15 1.59
N LEU A 67 -7.15 -1.39 1.03
CA LEU A 67 -7.73 -2.73 0.96
C LEU A 67 -6.86 -3.70 0.16
N VAL A 68 -6.31 -3.24 -0.96
CA VAL A 68 -5.38 -4.05 -1.77
C VAL A 68 -4.11 -4.37 -0.98
N LEU A 69 -3.48 -3.37 -0.36
CA LEU A 69 -2.26 -3.55 0.43
C LEU A 69 -2.46 -4.46 1.64
N LEU A 70 -3.59 -4.34 2.34
CA LEU A 70 -3.98 -5.19 3.45
C LEU A 70 -4.26 -6.63 2.99
N SER A 71 -4.92 -6.80 1.84
CA SER A 71 -5.20 -8.12 1.26
C SER A 71 -3.92 -8.86 0.90
N ILE A 72 -2.97 -8.17 0.25
CA ILE A 72 -1.64 -8.70 -0.06
C ILE A 72 -0.93 -9.12 1.22
N TRP A 73 -0.94 -8.25 2.23
CA TRP A 73 -0.31 -8.54 3.51
C TRP A 73 -0.94 -9.76 4.21
N ALA A 74 -2.26 -9.79 4.35
CA ALA A 74 -2.99 -10.89 4.97
C ALA A 74 -2.72 -12.23 4.26
N ASN A 75 -2.68 -12.24 2.93
CA ASN A 75 -2.37 -13.43 2.15
C ASN A 75 -0.92 -13.90 2.34
N GLY A 76 0.05 -12.98 2.37
CA GLY A 76 1.43 -13.30 2.71
C GLY A 76 1.57 -13.93 4.10
N ARG A 77 0.82 -13.43 5.08
CA ARG A 77 0.79 -13.99 6.44
C ARG A 77 0.15 -15.37 6.50
N LYS A 78 -0.95 -15.61 5.78
CA LYS A 78 -1.58 -16.93 5.67
C LYS A 78 -0.61 -17.95 5.06
N SER A 79 0.11 -17.58 4.00
CA SER A 79 1.12 -18.43 3.37
C SER A 79 2.25 -18.82 4.34
N LEU A 80 2.74 -17.89 5.17
CA LEU A 80 3.74 -18.20 6.18
C LEU A 80 3.23 -19.16 7.26
N LYS A 81 2.00 -18.97 7.73
CA LYS A 81 1.40 -19.87 8.72
C LYS A 81 1.24 -21.29 8.16
N ALA A 82 0.76 -21.42 6.92
CA ALA A 82 0.62 -22.70 6.24
C ALA A 82 1.98 -23.39 6.01
N LYS A 83 3.04 -22.62 5.72
CA LYS A 83 4.41 -23.16 5.55
C LYS A 83 5.10 -23.54 6.87
N ALA A 84 4.60 -23.06 8.01
CA ALA A 84 5.11 -23.41 9.34
C ALA A 84 4.37 -24.61 9.97
N SER A 85 3.25 -25.06 9.38
CA SER A 85 2.45 -26.20 9.84
C SER A 85 2.71 -27.50 9.05
N VAL A 86 3.69 -27.50 8.15
CA VAL A 86 4.21 -28.65 7.39
C VAL A 86 5.65 -28.89 7.86
#